data_AF-A0A2N5L0W9-F1
#
_entry.id   AF-A0A2N5L0W9-F1
#
_cell.length_a   1.000
_cell.length_b   1.000
_cell.length_c   1.000
_cell.angle_alpha   90.00
_cell.angle_beta   90.00
_cell.angle_gamma   90.00
#
_symmetry.space_group_name_H-M   'P 1'
#
loop_
_entity.id
_entity.type
_entity.pdbx_description
1 polymer ?
#
loop_
_entity_poly.entity_id
_entity_poly.type
_entity_poly.pdbx_seq_one_letter_code
_entity_poly.pdbx_strand_id
1 'polypeptide(L)'
;MPGPLQAVYYATKAYVTSWSNALWREVQGTGVTVSCLMPGAMQTGFISRGDLSSTQLFAYAVSPEGVAKAGYEVMIEGKLNITAGLTAAQKPFMKLAPMLPKKMLMNNVYKMQEQGSRK
;
A
#
# COMPACT_ATOMS: atom_id res chain seq x y z
N MET A 1 4.85 -7.29 -0.59
CA MET A 1 4.25 -8.55 -1.09
C MET A 1 4.24 -8.50 -2.61
N PRO A 2 4.40 -9.61 -3.34
CA PRO A 2 4.21 -9.60 -4.80
C PRO A 2 2.75 -9.35 -5.17
N GLY A 3 2.50 -8.75 -6.35
CA GLY A 3 1.16 -8.50 -6.88
C GLY A 3 1.03 -9.00 -8.32
N PRO A 4 0.40 -10.17 -8.55
CA PRO A 4 0.16 -10.70 -9.90
C PRO A 4 -0.62 -9.71 -10.77
N LEU A 5 -0.37 -9.64 -12.09
CA LEU A 5 -0.91 -8.61 -13.01
C LEU A 5 -0.35 -7.19 -12.81
N GLN A 6 0.39 -6.93 -11.73
CA GLN A 6 1.07 -5.65 -11.46
C GLN A 6 2.48 -5.86 -10.90
N ALA A 7 3.22 -6.87 -11.41
CA ALA A 7 4.46 -7.34 -10.81
C ALA A 7 5.52 -6.23 -10.67
N VAL A 8 5.73 -5.43 -11.72
CA VAL A 8 6.68 -4.31 -11.71
C VAL A 8 6.25 -3.23 -10.71
N TYR A 9 4.97 -2.87 -10.68
CA TYR A 9 4.43 -1.89 -9.74
C TYR A 9 4.68 -2.33 -8.29
N TYR A 10 4.33 -3.57 -7.93
CA TYR A 10 4.55 -4.08 -6.57
C TYR A 10 6.04 -4.18 -6.21
N ALA A 11 6.91 -4.56 -7.15
CA ALA A 11 8.36 -4.58 -6.94
C ALA A 11 8.92 -3.17 -6.66
N THR A 12 8.51 -2.16 -7.43
CA THR A 12 8.94 -0.77 -7.23
C THR A 12 8.45 -0.21 -5.88
N LYS A 13 7.23 -0.54 -5.44
CA LYS A 13 6.75 -0.12 -4.12
C LYS A 13 7.46 -0.82 -2.97
N ALA A 14 7.83 -2.09 -3.13
CA ALA A 14 8.67 -2.78 -2.15
C ALA A 14 10.07 -2.14 -2.06
N TYR A 15 10.65 -1.74 -3.19
CA TYR A 15 11.90 -0.97 -3.22
C TYR A 15 11.78 0.34 -2.44
N VAL A 16 10.74 1.15 -2.70
CA VAL A 16 10.53 2.43 -1.99
C VAL A 16 10.45 2.23 -0.48
N THR A 17 9.77 1.18 0.00
CA THR A 17 9.73 0.87 1.44
C THR A 17 11.11 0.53 1.99
N SER A 18 11.85 -0.35 1.31
CA SER A 18 13.20 -0.74 1.75
C SER A 18 14.16 0.46 1.75
N TRP A 19 14.12 1.26 0.69
CA TRP A 19 14.95 2.44 0.51
C TRP A 19 14.65 3.51 1.56
N SER A 20 13.38 3.82 1.80
CA SER A 20 12.96 4.82 2.80
C SER A 20 13.41 4.41 4.21
N ASN A 21 13.30 3.12 4.55
CA ASN A 21 13.69 2.62 5.87
C ASN A 21 15.21 2.66 6.08
N ALA A 22 15.99 2.33 5.05
CA ALA A 22 17.44 2.44 5.10
C ALA A 22 17.86 3.91 5.25
N LEU A 23 17.28 4.79 4.42
CA LEU A 23 17.59 6.22 4.44
C LEU A 23 17.23 6.86 5.78
N TRP A 24 16.09 6.50 6.40
CA TRP A 24 15.74 6.95 7.75
C TRP A 24 16.88 6.74 8.75
N ARG A 25 17.59 5.61 8.66
CA ARG A 25 18.73 5.33 9.54
C ARG A 25 19.97 6.14 9.14
N GLU A 26 20.26 6.24 7.86
CA GLU A 26 21.44 6.93 7.33
C GLU A 26 21.41 8.44 7.62
N VAL A 27 20.23 9.05 7.69
CA VAL A 27 20.08 10.49 7.98
C VAL A 27 19.95 10.82 9.47
N GLN A 28 20.04 9.85 10.38
CA GLN A 28 19.95 10.12 11.82
C GLN A 28 21.04 11.09 12.27
N GLY A 29 20.67 12.10 13.07
CA GLY A 29 21.58 13.13 13.55
C GLY A 29 21.77 14.33 12.61
N THR A 30 21.20 14.29 11.40
CA THR A 30 21.27 15.42 10.43
C THR A 30 20.19 16.49 10.64
N GLY A 31 19.19 16.21 11.47
CA GLY A 31 17.98 17.02 11.59
C GLY A 31 16.90 16.73 10.54
N VAL A 32 17.16 15.83 9.57
CA VAL A 32 16.18 15.35 8.58
C VAL A 32 15.50 14.07 9.07
N THR A 33 14.18 13.96 8.87
CA THR A 33 13.40 12.74 9.13
C THR A 33 12.90 12.12 7.83
N VAL A 34 12.67 10.81 7.84
CA VAL A 34 12.12 10.05 6.70
C VAL A 34 11.02 9.12 7.20
N SER A 35 9.86 9.19 6.57
CA SER A 35 8.68 8.35 6.86
C SER A 35 8.13 7.76 5.56
N CYS A 36 7.80 6.48 5.56
CA CYS A 36 7.20 5.81 4.39
C CYS A 36 5.70 5.60 4.56
N LEU A 37 4.91 6.31 3.74
CA LEU A 37 3.46 6.10 3.61
C LEU A 37 3.16 5.00 2.60
N MET A 38 2.46 3.96 3.05
CA MET A 38 2.00 2.82 2.26
C MET A 38 0.48 2.81 2.19
N PRO A 39 -0.12 3.51 1.21
CA PRO A 39 -1.56 3.64 1.13
C PRO A 39 -2.21 2.35 0.62
N GLY A 40 -3.43 2.07 1.10
CA GLY A 40 -4.37 1.15 0.47
C GLY A 40 -5.01 1.76 -0.78
N ALA A 41 -6.07 1.12 -1.28
CA ALA A 41 -6.82 1.63 -2.43
C ALA A 41 -7.48 2.99 -2.11
N MET A 42 -7.31 3.99 -2.98
CA MET A 42 -7.84 5.34 -2.80
C MET A 42 -8.50 5.86 -4.08
N GLN A 43 -9.54 6.67 -3.92
CA GLN A 43 -10.25 7.33 -5.01
C GLN A 43 -9.41 8.47 -5.58
N THR A 44 -8.49 8.13 -6.48
CA THR A 44 -7.61 9.08 -7.17
C THR A 44 -7.64 8.82 -8.67
N GLY A 45 -7.04 9.73 -9.47
CA GLY A 45 -6.84 9.52 -10.91
C GLY A 45 -6.00 8.29 -11.27
N PHE A 46 -5.37 7.62 -10.30
CA PHE A 46 -4.65 6.36 -10.53
C PHE A 46 -5.58 5.25 -11.05
N ILE A 47 -6.80 5.16 -10.53
CA ILE A 47 -7.75 4.09 -10.92
C ILE A 47 -8.10 4.20 -12.40
N SER A 48 -8.41 5.41 -12.87
CA SER A 48 -8.78 5.65 -14.28
C SER A 48 -7.56 5.55 -15.21
N ARG A 49 -6.41 6.10 -14.81
CA ARG A 49 -5.16 6.02 -15.58
C ARG A 49 -4.67 4.58 -15.80
N GLY A 50 -4.93 3.69 -14.84
CA GLY A 50 -4.50 2.30 -14.90
C GLY A 50 -5.56 1.32 -15.41
N ASP A 51 -6.75 1.79 -15.82
CA ASP A 51 -7.89 0.93 -16.16
C ASP A 51 -8.24 -0.11 -15.07
N LEU A 52 -8.31 0.36 -13.82
CA LEU A 52 -8.46 -0.48 -12.62
C LEU A 52 -9.87 -0.42 -12.01
N SER A 53 -10.79 0.33 -12.62
CA SER A 53 -12.14 0.57 -12.09
C SER A 53 -12.98 -0.72 -11.97
N SER A 54 -12.74 -1.67 -12.86
CA SER A 54 -13.40 -2.98 -12.93
C SER A 54 -12.77 -4.04 -12.01
N THR A 55 -11.77 -3.68 -11.20
CA THR A 55 -11.08 -4.63 -10.31
C THR A 55 -11.66 -4.60 -8.89
N GLN A 56 -11.79 -5.76 -8.26
CA GLN A 56 -12.28 -5.87 -6.88
C GLN A 56 -11.32 -5.19 -5.88
N LEU A 57 -10.03 -5.06 -6.21
CA LEU A 57 -9.02 -4.39 -5.37
C LEU A 57 -9.42 -2.95 -5.01
N PHE A 58 -10.09 -2.23 -5.91
CA PHE A 58 -10.50 -0.85 -5.71
C PHE A 58 -11.99 -0.69 -5.34
N ALA A 59 -12.71 -1.80 -5.06
CA ALA A 59 -14.13 -1.76 -4.73
C ALA A 59 -14.45 -0.94 -3.46
N TYR A 60 -13.53 -0.94 -2.50
CA TYR A 60 -13.64 -0.21 -1.24
C TYR A 60 -12.59 0.91 -1.12
N ALA A 61 -12.22 1.52 -2.25
CA ALA A 61 -11.26 2.62 -2.26
C ALA A 61 -11.74 3.76 -1.35
N VAL A 62 -10.87 4.21 -0.45
CA VAL A 62 -11.20 5.28 0.52
C VAL A 62 -10.95 6.67 -0.07
N SER A 63 -11.39 7.72 0.62
CA SER A 63 -11.05 9.09 0.23
C SER A 63 -9.55 9.38 0.46
N PRO A 64 -8.89 10.10 -0.47
CA PRO A 64 -7.47 10.40 -0.36
C PRO A 64 -7.15 11.37 0.79
N GLU A 65 -8.09 12.23 1.19
CA GLU A 65 -7.87 13.26 2.22
C GLU A 65 -7.47 12.64 3.56
N GLY A 66 -8.18 11.58 3.99
CA GLY A 66 -7.86 10.88 5.23
C GLY A 66 -6.50 10.19 5.21
N VAL A 67 -6.10 9.67 4.04
CA VAL A 67 -4.78 9.03 3.87
C VAL A 67 -3.66 10.06 3.88
N ALA A 68 -3.86 11.21 3.21
CA ALA A 68 -2.93 12.32 3.21
C ALA A 68 -2.72 12.87 4.63
N LYS A 69 -3.82 13.08 5.38
CA LYS A 69 -3.77 13.53 6.78
C LYS A 69 -2.97 12.56 7.66
N ALA A 70 -3.26 11.26 7.58
CA ALA A 70 -2.55 10.25 8.34
C ALA A 70 -1.05 10.19 8.00
N GLY A 71 -0.70 10.35 6.71
CA GLY A 71 0.69 10.43 6.27
C GLY A 71 1.42 11.64 6.83
N TYR A 72 0.76 12.81 6.81
CA TYR A 72 1.30 14.05 7.35
C TYR A 72 1.54 13.97 8.87
N GLU A 73 0.58 13.47 9.64
CA GLU A 73 0.71 13.33 11.10
C GLU A 73 1.90 12.43 11.48
N VAL A 74 2.03 11.27 10.83
CA VAL A 74 3.14 10.32 11.06
C VAL A 74 4.50 10.93 10.68
N MET A 75 4.55 11.69 9.59
CA MET A 75 5.75 12.41 9.17
C MET A 75 6.19 13.42 10.22
N ILE A 76 5.26 14.20 10.78
CA ILE A 76 5.54 15.16 11.86
C ILE A 76 5.99 14.45 13.14
N GLU A 77 5.40 13.29 13.47
CA GLU A 77 5.80 12.47 14.61
C GLU A 77 7.13 11.72 14.42
N GLY A 78 7.71 11.75 13.21
CA GLY A 78 8.96 11.04 12.90
C GLY A 78 8.82 9.51 12.90
N LYS A 79 7.60 8.98 12.72
CA LYS A 79 7.39 7.52 12.68
C LYS A 79 7.91 6.95 11.37
N LEU A 80 8.57 5.79 11.45
CA LEU A 80 9.23 5.14 10.30
C LEU A 80 8.25 4.78 9.17
N ASN A 81 7.11 4.17 9.52
CA ASN A 81 6.19 3.55 8.56
C ASN A 81 4.73 3.79 8.95
N ILE A 82 3.89 4.03 7.96
CA ILE A 82 2.44 4.08 8.13
C ILE A 82 1.74 3.39 6.96
N THR A 83 0.78 2.51 7.29
CA THR A 83 -0.17 1.96 6.34
C THR A 83 -1.54 2.57 6.59
N ALA A 84 -2.03 3.36 5.64
CA ALA A 84 -3.30 4.09 5.75
C ALA A 84 -4.26 3.69 4.62
N GLY A 85 -5.55 4.00 4.78
CA GLY A 85 -6.57 3.64 3.78
C GLY A 85 -6.90 2.16 3.71
N LEU A 86 -6.72 1.44 4.84
CA LEU A 86 -7.22 0.07 5.01
C LEU A 86 -8.55 0.09 5.76
N THR A 87 -9.50 -0.74 5.32
CA THR A 87 -10.73 -1.00 6.07
C THR A 87 -10.42 -1.68 7.41
N ALA A 88 -11.37 -1.64 8.34
CA ALA A 88 -11.22 -2.28 9.65
C ALA A 88 -10.88 -3.78 9.55
N ALA A 89 -11.45 -4.48 8.55
CA ALA A 89 -11.17 -5.89 8.29
C ALA A 89 -9.81 -6.12 7.61
N GLN A 90 -9.32 -5.19 6.78
CA GLN A 90 -8.04 -5.32 6.08
C GLN A 90 -6.84 -5.14 7.01
N LYS A 91 -6.93 -4.28 8.03
CA LYS A 91 -5.84 -4.02 8.98
C LYS A 91 -5.29 -5.29 9.66
N PRO A 92 -6.11 -6.14 10.32
CA PRO A 92 -5.60 -7.37 10.93
C PRO A 92 -5.13 -8.38 9.88
N PHE A 93 -5.82 -8.48 8.74
CA PHE A 93 -5.41 -9.36 7.65
C PHE A 93 -4.00 -9.04 7.15
N MET A 94 -3.68 -7.77 6.90
CA MET A 94 -2.36 -7.36 6.39
C MET A 94 -1.22 -7.67 7.37
N LYS A 95 -1.48 -7.63 8.68
CA LYS A 95 -0.49 -8.03 9.70
C LYS A 95 -0.24 -9.54 9.72
N LEU A 96 -1.27 -10.34 9.44
CA LEU A 96 -1.19 -11.81 9.44
C LEU A 96 -0.81 -12.40 8.08
N ALA A 97 -0.94 -11.63 7.00
CA ALA A 97 -0.67 -12.08 5.63
C ALA A 97 0.70 -12.78 5.43
N PRO A 98 1.80 -12.38 6.08
CA PRO A 98 3.09 -13.08 5.97
C PRO A 98 3.08 -14.52 6.50
N MET A 99 2.12 -14.87 7.36
CA MET A 99 1.99 -16.20 7.94
C MET A 99 1.18 -17.16 7.05
N LEU A 100 0.47 -16.64 6.05
CA LEU A 100 -0.34 -17.44 5.15
C LEU A 100 0.51 -18.10 4.05
N PRO A 101 0.11 -19.27 3.53
CA PRO A 101 0.79 -19.89 2.39
C PRO A 101 0.86 -18.94 1.18
N LYS A 102 2.07 -18.68 0.68
CA LYS A 102 2.30 -17.71 -0.40
C LYS A 102 1.44 -17.98 -1.64
N LYS A 103 1.28 -19.24 -2.05
CA LYS A 103 0.45 -19.61 -3.22
C LYS A 103 -1.00 -19.17 -3.05
N MET A 104 -1.58 -19.41 -1.87
CA MET A 104 -2.96 -19.02 -1.57
C MET A 104 -3.12 -17.50 -1.61
N LEU A 105 -2.19 -16.78 -0.98
CA LEU A 105 -2.17 -15.32 -0.99
C LEU A 105 -2.07 -14.76 -2.40
N MET A 106 -1.20 -15.31 -3.24
CA MET A 106 -1.04 -14.87 -4.64
C MET A 106 -2.27 -15.16 -5.48
N ASN A 107 -2.92 -16.30 -5.31
CA ASN A 107 -4.17 -16.61 -5.99
C ASN A 107 -5.29 -15.62 -5.62
N ASN A 108 -5.37 -15.23 -4.35
CA ASN A 108 -6.36 -14.25 -3.90
C ASN A 108 -6.05 -12.85 -4.45
N VAL A 109 -4.79 -12.41 -4.40
CA VAL A 109 -4.40 -11.10 -4.97
C VAL A 109 -4.64 -11.08 -6.48
N TYR A 110 -4.32 -12.16 -7.21
CA TYR A 110 -4.61 -12.28 -8.64
C TYR A 110 -6.10 -12.06 -8.93
N LYS A 111 -7.00 -12.78 -8.23
CA LYS A 111 -8.45 -12.64 -8.39
C LYS A 111 -8.94 -11.23 -8.12
N MET A 112 -8.34 -10.53 -7.17
CA MET A 112 -8.71 -9.14 -6.85
C MET A 112 -8.25 -8.13 -7.90
N GLN A 113 -7.17 -8.42 -8.63
CA GLN A 113 -6.58 -7.53 -9.64
C GLN A 113 -7.01 -7.86 -11.07
N GLU A 114 -7.67 -8.99 -11.29
CA GLU A 114 -8.21 -9.39 -12.59
C GLU A 114 -9.26 -8.38 -13.07
N GLN A 115 -9.15 -7.94 -14.32
CA GLN A 115 -10.12 -7.02 -14.92
C GLN A 115 -11.51 -7.66 -14.97
N GLY A 116 -12.56 -6.87 -14.68
CA GLY A 116 -13.93 -7.38 -14.62
C GLY A 116 -14.24 -8.24 -13.40
N SER A 117 -13.31 -8.39 -12.44
CA SER A 117 -13.57 -9.09 -11.17
C SER A 117 -14.62 -8.40 -10.31
N ARG A 118 -14.82 -7.09 -10.51
CA ARG A 118 -15.92 -6.32 -9.96
C ARG A 118 -17.11 -6.38 -10.94
N LYS A 119 -18.13 -7.16 -10.58
CA LYS A 119 -19.41 -7.21 -11.30
C LYS A 119 -20.28 -6.00 -11.00
#